data_AF-A0AA41ASC8-F1
#
_entry.id   AF-A0AA41ASC8-F1
#
_cell.length_a   1.000
_cell.length_b   1.000
_cell.length_c   1.000
_cell.angle_alpha   90.00
_cell.angle_beta   90.00
_cell.angle_gamma   90.00
#
_symmetry.space_group_name_H-M   'P 1'
#
loop_
_entity.id
_entity.type
_entity.pdbx_description
1 polymer ?
#
loop_
_entity_poly.entity_id
_entity_poly.type
_entity_poly.pdbx_seq_one_letter_code
_entity_poly.pdbx_strand_id
1 'polypeptide(L)'
;MNIIEITNAYESAEEALADWSILDEPEVESVARAVSRQMARDYPHALEVEDAYQEAVVFLASRPAVARRALSDGPGMLNRWLVQRMRDKFLTDQKRRSEHKSWEVNQDQLEAQGY
;
A
#
# COMPACT_ATOMS: atom_id res chain seq x y z
N MET A 1 -28.20 -11.38 10.91
CA MET A 1 -27.52 -10.15 10.44
C MET A 1 -26.14 -10.15 11.08
N ASN A 2 -25.12 -10.61 10.35
CA ASN A 2 -23.74 -10.60 10.86
C ASN A 2 -23.16 -9.20 10.60
N ILE A 3 -23.02 -8.43 11.67
CA ILE A 3 -22.27 -7.17 11.65
C ILE A 3 -20.80 -7.59 11.53
N ILE A 4 -20.19 -7.33 10.38
CA ILE A 4 -18.75 -7.45 10.21
C ILE A 4 -18.16 -6.28 10.99
N GLU A 5 -17.61 -6.56 12.18
CA GLU A 5 -16.78 -5.59 12.89
C GLU A 5 -15.54 -5.31 12.03
N ILE A 6 -15.56 -4.18 11.32
CA ILE A 6 -14.37 -3.60 10.71
C ILE A 6 -13.53 -3.10 11.89
N THR A 7 -12.58 -3.91 12.34
CA THR A 7 -11.54 -3.50 13.28
C THR A 7 -10.61 -2.52 12.57
N ASN A 8 -11.08 -1.28 12.47
CA ASN A 8 -10.30 -0.14 12.06
C ASN A 8 -9.13 0.01 13.05
N ALA A 9 -7.94 -0.41 12.64
CA ALA A 9 -6.69 -0.18 13.36
C ALA A 9 -6.25 1.28 13.22
N TYR A 10 -7.14 2.22 13.55
CA TYR A 10 -6.87 3.65 13.55
C TYR A 10 -7.12 4.16 14.98
N GLU A 11 -6.06 4.57 15.68
CA GLU A 11 -6.10 4.97 17.09
C GLU A 11 -6.86 6.29 17.32
N SER A 12 -7.20 7.06 16.28
CA SER A 12 -8.17 8.15 16.36
C SER A 12 -8.75 8.53 14.99
N ALA A 13 -9.98 9.07 14.98
CA ALA A 13 -10.63 9.58 13.76
C ALA A 13 -9.99 10.88 13.21
N GLU A 14 -9.11 11.52 13.98
CA GLU A 14 -8.36 12.73 13.59
C GLU A 14 -7.06 12.43 12.83
N GLU A 15 -6.59 11.17 12.81
CA GLU A 15 -5.33 10.74 12.15
C GLU A 15 -5.48 10.33 10.68
N ALA A 16 -6.66 10.48 10.08
CA ALA A 16 -6.95 10.04 8.71
C ALA A 16 -7.01 11.17 7.67
N LEU A 17 -6.30 12.29 7.89
CA LEU A 17 -6.12 13.30 6.84
C LEU A 17 -4.77 13.10 6.17
N ALA A 18 -4.79 12.76 4.89
CA ALA A 18 -3.60 12.71 4.07
C ALA A 18 -2.95 14.11 4.03
N ASP A 19 -1.69 14.22 4.44
CA ASP A 19 -0.89 15.43 4.37
C ASP A 19 0.00 15.38 3.13
N TRP A 20 -0.44 16.07 2.07
CA TRP A 20 0.26 16.13 0.80
C TRP A 20 1.47 17.07 0.82
N SER A 21 1.61 17.94 1.84
CA SER A 21 2.74 18.88 1.94
C SER A 21 4.08 18.18 2.14
N ILE A 22 4.07 16.89 2.50
CA ILE A 22 5.31 16.10 2.55
C ILE A 22 5.99 15.95 1.18
N LEU A 23 5.24 16.08 0.09
CA LEU A 23 5.78 16.00 -1.26
C LEU A 23 6.49 17.30 -1.69
N ASP A 24 6.36 18.38 -0.92
CA ASP A 24 7.08 19.64 -1.16
C ASP A 24 8.57 19.51 -0.78
N GLU A 25 8.94 18.47 -0.02
CA GLU A 25 10.32 18.15 0.33
C GLU A 25 11.03 17.48 -0.87
N PRO A 26 12.08 18.09 -1.46
CA PRO A 26 12.71 17.58 -2.69
C PRO A 26 13.26 16.15 -2.57
N GLU A 27 13.77 15.79 -1.39
CA GLU A 27 14.29 14.46 -1.10
C GLU A 27 13.18 13.39 -1.12
N VAL A 28 11.95 13.76 -0.74
CA VAL A 28 10.81 12.83 -0.71
C VAL A 28 10.41 12.43 -2.12
N GLU A 29 10.31 13.39 -3.04
CA GLU A 29 9.99 13.09 -4.44
C GLU A 29 11.07 12.20 -5.08
N SER A 30 12.34 12.52 -4.85
CA SER A 30 13.47 11.73 -5.35
C SER A 30 13.43 10.29 -4.85
N VAL A 31 13.18 10.10 -3.55
CA VAL A 31 13.04 8.77 -2.95
C VAL A 31 11.83 8.03 -3.52
N ALA A 32 10.68 8.67 -3.63
CA ALA A 32 9.48 8.06 -4.20
C ALA A 32 9.77 7.52 -5.61
N ARG A 33 10.33 8.34 -6.50
CA ARG A 33 10.70 7.91 -7.86
C ARG A 33 11.72 6.78 -7.88
N ALA A 34 12.70 6.80 -6.98
CA ALA A 34 13.71 5.74 -6.88
C ALA A 34 13.06 4.40 -6.47
N VAL A 35 12.19 4.42 -5.46
CA VAL A 35 11.47 3.24 -5.00
C VAL A 35 10.52 2.71 -6.07
N SER A 36 9.78 3.56 -6.77
CA SER A 36 8.87 3.13 -7.83
C SER A 36 9.58 2.43 -8.98
N ARG A 37 10.75 2.94 -9.41
CA ARG A 37 11.59 2.26 -10.41
C ARG A 37 12.15 0.94 -9.92
N GLN A 38 12.47 0.83 -8.64
CA GLN A 38 12.90 -0.43 -8.05
C GLN A 38 11.73 -1.44 -8.04
N MET A 39 10.56 -1.03 -7.57
CA MET A 39 9.37 -1.88 -7.50
C MET A 39 8.93 -2.40 -8.88
N ALA A 40 8.89 -1.53 -9.90
CA ALA A 40 8.57 -1.95 -11.26
C ALA A 40 9.61 -2.91 -11.84
N ARG A 41 10.89 -2.78 -11.45
CA ARG A 41 11.95 -3.72 -11.87
C ARG A 41 11.84 -5.07 -11.17
N ASP A 42 11.49 -5.07 -9.89
CA ASP A 42 11.28 -6.28 -9.10
C ASP A 42 10.02 -7.04 -9.58
N TYR A 43 9.03 -6.33 -10.15
CA TYR A 43 7.74 -6.88 -10.59
C TYR A 43 7.32 -6.42 -12.01
N PRO A 44 8.10 -6.71 -13.07
CA PRO A 44 8.00 -6.06 -14.39
C PRO A 44 6.73 -6.36 -15.19
N HIS A 45 6.00 -7.42 -14.84
CA HIS A 45 4.74 -7.81 -15.51
C HIS A 45 3.50 -7.54 -14.67
N ALA A 46 3.68 -7.01 -13.47
CA ALA A 46 2.61 -6.88 -12.49
C ALA A 46 2.49 -5.47 -11.91
N LEU A 47 3.51 -4.62 -12.08
CA LEU A 47 3.52 -3.27 -11.53
C LEU A 47 4.25 -2.32 -12.47
N GLU A 48 3.54 -1.32 -12.98
CA GLU A 48 4.10 -0.24 -13.80
C GLU A 48 4.76 0.83 -12.92
N VAL A 49 5.72 1.58 -13.47
CA VAL A 49 6.47 2.60 -12.71
C VAL A 49 5.54 3.71 -12.24
N GLU A 50 4.60 4.13 -13.08
CA GLU A 50 3.63 5.17 -12.80
C GLU A 50 2.67 4.76 -11.69
N ASP A 51 2.16 3.53 -11.73
CA ASP A 51 1.33 2.96 -10.67
C ASP A 51 2.10 2.85 -9.35
N ALA A 52 3.34 2.36 -9.41
CA ALA A 52 4.21 2.29 -8.25
C ALA A 52 4.51 3.69 -7.68
N TYR A 53 4.58 4.72 -8.52
CA TYR A 53 4.79 6.10 -8.07
C TYR A 53 3.56 6.68 -7.40
N GLN A 54 2.38 6.48 -7.98
CA GLN A 54 1.12 6.91 -7.36
C GLN A 54 0.93 6.27 -5.99
N GLU A 55 1.18 4.96 -5.88
CA GLU A 55 1.07 4.25 -4.61
C GLU A 55 2.12 4.74 -3.59
N ALA A 56 3.34 5.00 -4.03
CA ALA A 56 4.40 5.55 -3.17
C ALA A 56 4.00 6.90 -2.57
N VAL A 57 3.48 7.83 -3.37
CA VAL A 57 3.07 9.16 -2.88
C VAL A 57 1.84 9.09 -1.97
N VAL A 58 0.90 8.18 -2.23
CA VAL A 58 -0.23 7.90 -1.33
C VAL A 58 0.26 7.38 0.02
N PHE A 59 1.24 6.48 0.04
CA PHE A 59 1.82 5.99 1.30
C PHE A 59 2.49 7.09 2.13
N LEU A 60 3.23 7.97 1.45
CA LEU A 60 3.90 9.09 2.08
C LEU A 60 2.88 10.07 2.68
N ALA A 61 1.88 10.48 1.89
CA ALA A 61 0.86 11.43 2.31
C ALA A 61 -0.08 10.88 3.38
N SER A 62 -0.39 9.57 3.35
CA SER A 62 -1.25 8.93 4.36
C SER A 62 -0.57 8.67 5.69
N ARG A 63 0.77 8.76 5.76
CA ARG A 63 1.56 8.50 6.98
C ARG A 63 2.63 9.56 7.19
N PRO A 64 2.24 10.84 7.22
CA PRO A 64 3.19 11.95 7.14
C PRO A 64 4.13 12.00 8.34
N ALA A 65 3.64 11.72 9.55
CA ALA A 65 4.49 11.69 10.75
C ALA A 65 5.60 10.64 10.67
N VAL A 66 5.27 9.43 10.17
CA VAL A 66 6.23 8.33 10.02
C VAL A 66 7.22 8.64 8.89
N ALA A 67 6.73 9.15 7.77
CA ALA A 67 7.56 9.51 6.64
C ALA A 67 8.51 10.67 6.95
N ARG A 68 8.04 11.72 7.65
CA ARG A 68 8.89 12.83 8.12
C ARG A 68 9.94 12.36 9.12
N ARG A 69 9.58 11.46 10.04
CA ARG A 69 10.54 10.84 10.96
C ARG A 69 11.60 10.01 10.22
N ALA A 70 11.18 9.19 9.26
CA ALA A 70 12.12 8.42 8.44
C ALA A 70 13.03 9.34 7.62
N LEU A 71 12.51 10.46 7.10
CA LEU A 71 13.30 11.47 6.40
C LEU A 71 14.30 12.17 7.33
N SER A 72 13.91 12.50 8.57
CA SER A 72 14.82 13.13 9.54
C SER A 72 15.99 12.21 9.93
N ASP A 73 15.78 10.90 9.89
CA ASP A 73 16.82 9.88 10.07
C ASP A 73 17.68 9.68 8.80
N GLY A 74 17.28 10.28 7.68
CA GLY A 74 17.99 10.35 6.41
C GLY A 74 17.23 9.75 5.22
N PRO A 75 17.51 10.18 3.97
CA PRO A 75 16.81 9.69 2.77
C PRO A 75 16.90 8.17 2.57
N GLY A 76 18.01 7.55 3.00
CA GLY A 76 18.18 6.09 2.97
C GLY A 76 17.22 5.34 3.89
N MET A 77 16.86 5.94 5.03
CA MET A 77 15.88 5.37 5.95
C MET A 77 14.47 5.48 5.38
N LEU A 78 14.12 6.65 4.80
CA LEU A 78 12.88 6.83 4.07
C LEU A 78 12.74 5.82 2.92
N ASN A 79 13.80 5.63 2.13
CA ASN A 79 13.83 4.65 1.04
C ASN A 79 13.55 3.22 1.57
N ARG A 80 14.30 2.78 2.58
CA ARG A 80 14.14 1.44 3.17
C ARG A 80 12.72 1.21 3.68
N TRP A 81 12.18 2.19 4.41
CA TRP A 81 10.82 2.13 4.94
C TRP A 81 9.79 2.04 3.81
N LEU A 82 9.90 2.89 2.79
CA LEU A 82 8.95 2.93 1.68
C LEU A 82 9.00 1.65 0.84
N VAL A 83 10.20 1.11 0.55
CA VAL A 83 10.36 -0.19 -0.15
C VAL A 83 9.65 -1.31 0.61
N GLN A 84 9.85 -1.38 1.93
CA GLN A 84 9.21 -2.41 2.74
C GLN A 84 7.68 -2.31 2.69
N ARG A 85 7.13 -1.09 2.84
CA ARG A 85 5.67 -0.87 2.80
C ARG A 85 5.06 -1.18 1.45
N MET A 86 5.72 -0.76 0.38
CA MET A 86 5.27 -1.07 -0.98
C MET A 86 5.28 -2.56 -1.26
N ARG A 87 6.33 -3.28 -0.84
CA ARG A 87 6.43 -4.74 -0.98
C ARG A 87 5.34 -5.46 -0.19
N ASP A 88 5.14 -5.09 1.07
CA ASP A 88 4.13 -5.71 1.94
C ASP A 88 2.73 -5.55 1.36
N LYS A 89 2.39 -4.34 0.88
CA LYS A 89 1.12 -4.08 0.20
C LYS A 89 0.99 -4.89 -1.08
N PHE A 90 1.99 -4.86 -1.95
CA PHE A 90 1.94 -5.55 -3.23
C PHE A 90 1.74 -7.06 -3.05
N LEU A 91 2.50 -7.70 -2.14
CA LEU A 91 2.35 -9.12 -1.84
C LEU A 91 0.97 -9.43 -1.24
N THR A 92 0.44 -8.54 -0.40
CA THR A 92 -0.91 -8.68 0.17
C THR A 92 -1.97 -8.61 -0.92
N ASP A 93 -1.87 -7.63 -1.83
CA ASP A 93 -2.84 -7.45 -2.91
C ASP A 93 -2.77 -8.60 -3.92
N GLN A 94 -1.57 -9.09 -4.23
CA GLN A 94 -1.41 -10.28 -5.08
C GLN A 94 -2.01 -11.53 -4.44
N LYS A 95 -1.79 -11.74 -3.13
CA LYS A 95 -2.41 -12.83 -2.39
C LYS A 95 -3.94 -12.73 -2.45
N ARG A 96 -4.50 -11.55 -2.16
CA ARG A 96 -5.96 -11.32 -2.25
C ARG A 96 -6.49 -11.60 -3.65
N ARG A 97 -5.82 -11.11 -4.69
CA ARG A 97 -6.18 -11.39 -6.08
C ARG A 97 -6.15 -12.88 -6.40
N SER A 98 -5.18 -13.63 -5.88
CA SER A 98 -5.10 -15.08 -6.07
C SER A 98 -6.21 -15.85 -5.34
N GLU A 99 -6.74 -15.29 -4.26
CA GLU A 99 -7.84 -15.87 -3.47
C GLU A 99 -9.22 -15.52 -4.02
N HIS A 100 -9.32 -14.59 -4.98
CA HIS A 100 -10.60 -14.25 -5.62
C HIS A 100 -11.11 -15.45 -6.43
N LYS A 101 -12.22 -16.03 -5.96
CA LYS A 101 -12.98 -17.06 -6.68
C LYS A 101 -14.00 -16.40 -7.60
N SER A 102 -14.25 -16.99 -8.77
CA SER A 102 -15.38 -16.60 -9.59
C SER A 102 -16.68 -16.85 -8.83
N TRP A 103 -17.72 -16.07 -9.16
CA TRP A 103 -19.04 -16.25 -8.57
C TRP A 103 -19.53 -17.69 -8.75
N GLU A 104 -19.31 -18.28 -9.93
CA GLU A 104 -19.69 -19.67 -10.24
C GLU A 104 -18.98 -20.67 -9.31
N VAL A 105 -17.67 -20.55 -9.13
CA VAL A 105 -16.90 -21.42 -8.22
C VAL A 105 -17.34 -21.24 -6.77
N ASN A 106 -17.76 -20.03 -6.39
CA ASN A 106 -18.26 -19.76 -5.05
C ASN A 106 -19.67 -20.33 -4.85
N GLN A 107 -20.53 -20.23 -5.87
CA GLN A 107 -21.89 -20.77 -5.83
C GLN A 107 -21.88 -22.30 -5.78
N ASP A 108 -21.08 -22.96 -6.62
CA ASP A 108 -20.94 -24.43 -6.61
C ASP A 108 -20.47 -24.93 -5.23
N GLN A 109 -19.59 -24.17 -4.55
CA GLN A 109 -19.16 -24.48 -3.19
C GLN A 109 -20.23 -24.26 -2.13
N LEU A 110 -21.09 -23.24 -2.29
CA LEU A 110 -22.21 -22.98 -1.39
C LEU A 110 -23.30 -24.03 -1.55
N GLU A 111 -23.64 -24.39 -2.79
CA GLU A 111 -24.59 -25.45 -3.12
C GLU A 111 -24.10 -26.82 -2.60
N ALA A 112 -22.81 -27.12 -2.74
CA ALA A 112 -22.19 -28.33 -2.17
C ALA A 112 -22.20 -28.35 -0.63
N GLN A 113 -22.31 -27.18 0.02
CA GLN A 113 -22.43 -27.05 1.48
C GLN A 113 -23.90 -27.00 1.96
N GLY A 114 -24.87 -27.10 1.04
CA GLY A 114 -26.30 -27.13 1.35
C GLY A 114 -26.94 -25.76 1.61
N TYR A 115 -26.31 -24.68 1.15
CA TYR A 115 -26.89 -23.33 1.12
C TYR A 115 -27.57 -23.03 -0.21
#